data_AF-A0A5N6QAM8-F1
#
_entry.id   AF-A0A5N6QAM8-F1
#
_cell.length_a   1.000
_cell.length_b   1.000
_cell.length_c   1.000
_cell.angle_alpha   90.00
_cell.angle_beta   90.00
_cell.angle_gamma   90.00
#
_symmetry.space_group_name_H-M   'P 1'
#
loop_
_entity.id
_entity.type
_entity.pdbx_description
1 polymer ?
#
loop_
_entity_poly.entity_id
_entity_poly.type
_entity_poly.pdbx_seq_one_letter_code
_entity_poly.pdbx_strand_id
1 'polypeptide(L)'
;MGKVVERREEAEGKKRGDRVIVIHSASELEKRLEEASRTSRLAILFFSKARPCRFVSPLYASLAVKYPKVVFLKVHIEEGPNAESMALDRGIRKFPTFLFYKSGEEVDKVVGVDAFELERKVPLHSRKQTQARRDQVIVIHSASELEKRLQEASRTSRLAILFFSKARPRRYISLYASLAEKYPKVVFLKVDIEQGPNAEGMAVDRRISKFPTFLIYKSGKEVDKVVGVDAIELDRKIPLHLRKQARRKQAKSLSEYEF
;
A
#
# COMPACT_ATOMS: atom_id res chain seq x y z
N MET A 1 -32.92 8.67 45.05
CA MET A 1 -32.65 8.97 43.63
C MET A 1 -31.14 8.89 43.39
N GLY A 2 -30.63 8.00 42.54
CA GLY A 2 -29.18 8.00 42.23
C GLY A 2 -28.56 6.70 41.72
N LYS A 3 -29.29 5.83 41.00
CA LYS A 3 -28.75 4.55 40.48
C LYS A 3 -29.18 4.19 39.05
N VAL A 4 -29.62 5.15 38.23
CA VAL A 4 -30.20 4.87 36.91
C VAL A 4 -29.34 5.35 35.73
N VAL A 5 -28.24 6.08 35.97
CA VAL A 5 -27.45 6.69 34.87
C VAL A 5 -26.26 5.81 34.42
N GLU A 6 -25.77 4.87 35.24
CA GLU A 6 -24.59 4.04 34.92
C GLU A 6 -24.87 2.73 34.14
N ARG A 7 -26.08 2.51 33.63
CA ARG A 7 -26.46 1.25 32.95
C ARG A 7 -27.11 1.41 31.58
N ARG A 8 -26.74 2.43 30.78
CA ARG A 8 -27.42 2.68 29.50
C ARG A 8 -26.58 2.64 28.22
N GLU A 9 -25.28 2.36 28.27
CA GLU A 9 -24.48 2.17 27.04
C GLU A 9 -23.69 0.85 26.96
N GLU A 10 -23.92 -0.12 27.86
CA GLU A 10 -23.50 -1.53 27.65
C GLU A 10 -24.45 -2.32 26.72
N ALA A 11 -25.39 -1.63 26.06
CA ALA A 11 -26.45 -2.23 25.26
C ALA A 11 -26.48 -1.77 23.79
N GLU A 12 -25.33 -1.47 23.19
CA GLU A 12 -25.18 -1.74 21.74
C GLU A 12 -24.77 -3.20 21.59
N GLY A 13 -25.79 -4.06 21.60
CA GLY A 13 -25.64 -5.51 21.60
C GLY A 13 -24.64 -5.99 20.55
N LYS A 14 -23.78 -6.92 20.98
CA LYS A 14 -23.04 -7.85 20.14
C LYS A 14 -24.05 -8.58 19.24
N LYS A 15 -24.42 -7.97 18.11
CA LYS A 15 -25.31 -8.58 17.13
C LYS A 15 -24.63 -9.88 16.69
N ARG A 16 -25.34 -11.00 16.82
CA ARG A 16 -24.92 -12.30 16.27
C ARG A 16 -24.55 -12.09 14.79
N GLY A 17 -23.25 -12.07 14.49
CA GLY A 17 -22.73 -11.79 13.15
C GLY A 17 -21.76 -10.61 13.04
N ASP A 18 -21.60 -9.78 14.07
CA ASP A 18 -20.58 -8.73 14.04
C ASP A 18 -19.17 -9.36 14.10
N ARG A 19 -18.39 -9.14 13.03
CA ARG A 19 -17.02 -9.64 12.85
C ARG A 19 -15.97 -8.56 13.09
N VAL A 20 -16.39 -7.38 13.54
CA VAL A 20 -15.49 -6.30 13.91
C VAL A 20 -14.89 -6.59 15.29
N ILE A 21 -13.57 -6.57 15.39
CA ILE A 21 -12.82 -6.73 16.63
C ILE A 21 -12.59 -5.33 17.21
N VAL A 22 -13.19 -5.06 18.37
CA VAL A 22 -12.93 -3.82 19.12
C VAL A 22 -11.60 -3.97 19.85
N ILE A 23 -10.78 -2.93 19.77
CA ILE A 23 -9.42 -2.87 20.31
C ILE A 23 -9.40 -1.88 21.47
N HIS A 24 -8.97 -2.33 22.63
CA HIS A 24 -8.94 -1.52 23.85
C HIS A 24 -7.51 -1.13 24.31
N SER A 25 -6.47 -1.65 23.65
CA SER A 25 -5.08 -1.34 23.98
C SER A 25 -4.15 -1.41 22.77
N ALA A 26 -3.03 -0.70 22.85
CA ALA A 26 -1.98 -0.74 21.83
C ALA A 26 -1.38 -2.15 21.67
N SER A 27 -1.16 -2.86 22.77
CA SER A 27 -0.63 -4.24 22.72
C SER A 27 -1.58 -5.19 21.97
N GLU A 28 -2.89 -5.08 22.21
CA GLU A 28 -3.88 -5.85 21.48
C GLU A 28 -3.88 -5.48 19.98
N LEU A 29 -3.81 -4.19 19.66
CA LEU A 29 -3.74 -3.71 18.28
C LEU A 29 -2.57 -4.34 17.53
N GLU A 30 -1.35 -4.22 18.07
CA GLU A 30 -0.14 -4.73 17.43
C GLU A 30 -0.20 -6.25 17.23
N LYS A 31 -0.68 -6.98 18.24
CA LYS A 31 -0.89 -8.43 18.13
C LYS A 31 -1.82 -8.80 16.98
N ARG A 32 -2.95 -8.09 16.81
CA ARG A 32 -3.90 -8.36 15.73
C ARG A 32 -3.33 -8.04 14.35
N LEU A 33 -2.57 -6.95 14.24
CA LEU A 33 -1.88 -6.58 13.01
C LEU A 33 -0.81 -7.61 12.64
N GLU A 34 -0.07 -8.13 13.62
CA GLU A 34 0.93 -9.18 13.43
C GLU A 34 0.28 -10.51 13.00
N GLU A 35 -0.81 -10.94 13.64
CA GLU A 35 -1.58 -12.14 13.28
C GLU A 35 -2.09 -12.07 11.82
N ALA A 36 -2.61 -10.90 11.42
CA ALA A 36 -3.05 -10.65 10.05
C ALA A 36 -1.88 -10.71 9.07
N SER A 37 -0.75 -10.10 9.42
CA SER A 37 0.49 -10.11 8.62
C SER A 37 1.03 -11.53 8.40
N ARG A 38 1.13 -12.32 9.46
CA ARG A 38 1.61 -13.72 9.42
C ARG A 38 0.79 -14.59 8.47
N THR A 39 -0.51 -14.32 8.38
CA THR A 39 -1.45 -15.03 7.51
C THR A 39 -1.66 -14.35 6.15
N SER A 40 -0.91 -13.29 5.85
CA SER A 40 -1.03 -12.48 4.62
C SER A 40 -2.47 -11.97 4.39
N ARG A 41 -3.22 -11.74 5.46
CA ARG A 41 -4.57 -11.17 5.43
C ARG A 41 -4.47 -9.65 5.44
N LEU A 42 -5.41 -9.02 4.74
CA LEU A 42 -5.67 -7.60 4.93
C LEU A 42 -6.26 -7.40 6.32
N ALA A 43 -5.74 -6.44 7.08
CA ALA A 43 -6.40 -5.86 8.23
C ALA A 43 -6.87 -4.45 7.86
N ILE A 44 -8.06 -4.05 8.31
CA ILE A 44 -8.54 -2.69 8.20
C ILE A 44 -8.77 -2.21 9.62
N LEU A 45 -8.20 -1.05 9.95
CA LEU A 45 -8.27 -0.45 11.27
C LEU A 45 -9.11 0.81 11.20
N PHE A 46 -10.26 0.80 11.87
CA PHE A 46 -11.21 1.90 11.91
C PHE A 46 -11.05 2.67 13.22
N PHE A 47 -10.51 3.88 13.14
CA PHE A 47 -10.56 4.85 14.23
C PHE A 47 -11.86 5.65 14.17
N SER A 48 -12.67 5.50 15.22
CA SER A 48 -14.02 6.02 15.31
C SER A 48 -14.19 7.01 16.46
N LYS A 49 -15.18 7.91 16.33
CA LYS A 49 -15.64 8.87 17.34
C LYS A 49 -17.17 8.91 17.33
N ALA A 50 -17.82 9.20 18.46
CA ALA A 50 -19.27 9.01 18.63
C ALA A 50 -20.14 9.68 17.55
N ARG A 51 -19.86 10.94 17.17
CA ARG A 51 -20.81 11.76 16.39
C ARG A 51 -20.76 11.67 14.85
N PRO A 52 -19.63 11.54 14.14
CA PRO A 52 -19.62 11.44 12.67
C PRO A 52 -19.79 10.01 12.13
N CYS A 53 -19.74 8.98 12.98
CA CYS A 53 -19.60 7.58 12.54
C CYS A 53 -20.92 6.79 12.37
N ARG A 54 -22.08 7.41 12.61
CA ARG A 54 -23.38 6.71 12.69
C ARG A 54 -23.76 5.97 11.40
N PHE A 55 -23.37 6.50 10.24
CA PHE A 55 -23.64 5.87 8.94
C PHE A 55 -22.55 4.87 8.51
N VAL A 56 -21.30 5.13 8.89
CA VAL A 56 -20.17 4.33 8.43
C VAL A 56 -19.97 3.05 9.27
N SER A 57 -20.34 3.07 10.56
CA SER A 57 -20.19 1.92 11.45
C SER A 57 -21.04 0.71 11.02
N PRO A 58 -22.34 0.85 10.66
CA PRO A 58 -23.13 -0.26 10.14
C PRO A 58 -22.60 -0.81 8.82
N LEU A 59 -22.12 0.07 7.93
CA LEU A 59 -21.47 -0.33 6.68
C LEU A 59 -20.20 -1.14 6.96
N TYR A 60 -19.35 -0.67 7.88
CA TYR A 60 -18.11 -1.35 8.25
C TYR A 60 -18.38 -2.76 8.81
N ALA A 61 -19.40 -2.91 9.65
CA ALA A 61 -19.86 -4.20 10.14
C ALA A 61 -20.37 -5.12 9.01
N SER A 62 -21.13 -4.57 8.05
CA SER A 62 -21.59 -5.31 6.86
C SER A 62 -20.42 -5.80 6.00
N LEU A 63 -19.40 -4.95 5.79
CA LEU A 63 -18.16 -5.32 5.10
C LEU A 63 -17.41 -6.45 5.85
N ALA A 64 -17.40 -6.43 7.18
CA ALA A 64 -16.79 -7.50 7.99
C ALA A 64 -17.48 -8.86 7.80
N VAL A 65 -18.80 -8.87 7.62
CA VAL A 65 -19.55 -10.08 7.26
C VAL A 65 -19.22 -10.52 5.83
N LYS A 66 -19.25 -9.59 4.87
CA LYS A 66 -19.04 -9.84 3.44
C LYS A 66 -17.63 -10.34 3.12
N TYR A 67 -16.61 -9.91 3.87
CA TYR A 67 -15.21 -10.25 3.63
C TYR A 67 -14.59 -11.02 4.83
N PRO A 68 -14.98 -12.30 5.07
CA PRO A 68 -14.48 -13.12 6.20
C PRO A 68 -12.96 -13.22 6.31
N LYS A 69 -12.27 -13.10 5.17
CA LYS A 69 -10.82 -13.25 5.06
C LYS A 69 -10.07 -11.96 5.40
N VAL A 70 -10.75 -10.83 5.52
CA VAL A 70 -10.19 -9.56 5.99
C VAL A 70 -10.38 -9.48 7.51
N VAL A 71 -9.43 -8.88 8.21
CA VAL A 71 -9.50 -8.62 9.66
C VAL A 71 -10.03 -7.20 9.84
N PHE A 72 -11.21 -7.04 10.42
CA PHE A 72 -11.78 -5.72 10.68
C PHE A 72 -11.56 -5.37 12.14
N LEU A 73 -10.77 -4.32 12.38
CA LEU A 73 -10.44 -3.81 13.70
C LEU A 73 -11.11 -2.45 13.89
N LYS A 74 -11.49 -2.12 15.13
CA LYS A 74 -12.09 -0.84 15.49
C LYS A 74 -11.48 -0.32 16.78
N VAL A 75 -11.12 0.95 16.79
CA VAL A 75 -10.70 1.71 17.97
C VAL A 75 -11.71 2.83 18.17
N HIS A 76 -12.27 2.91 19.37
CA HIS A 76 -13.10 4.02 19.81
C HIS A 76 -12.20 5.04 20.48
N ILE A 77 -12.09 6.24 19.89
CA ILE A 77 -11.12 7.22 20.38
C ILE A 77 -11.49 7.80 21.75
N GLU A 78 -12.77 7.78 22.07
CA GLU A 78 -13.33 8.27 23.33
C GLU A 78 -13.35 7.18 24.42
N GLU A 79 -12.84 5.98 24.15
CA GLU A 79 -12.86 4.84 25.07
C GLU A 79 -11.45 4.29 25.35
N GLY A 80 -11.12 4.10 26.62
CA GLY A 80 -9.90 3.44 27.08
C GLY A 80 -8.67 4.35 27.22
N PRO A 81 -7.69 3.98 28.07
CA PRO A 81 -6.64 4.90 28.55
C PRO A 81 -5.55 5.29 27.55
N ASN A 82 -5.60 4.83 26.29
CA ASN A 82 -4.55 5.09 25.28
C ASN A 82 -5.09 5.19 23.84
N ALA A 83 -6.41 5.33 23.66
CA ALA A 83 -6.95 5.35 22.30
C ALA A 83 -6.48 6.58 21.51
N GLU A 84 -6.45 7.75 22.17
CA GLU A 84 -5.93 9.00 21.59
C GLU A 84 -4.47 8.87 21.16
N SER A 85 -3.58 8.36 22.02
CA SER A 85 -2.15 8.19 21.68
C SER A 85 -1.97 7.27 20.48
N MET A 86 -2.69 6.14 20.40
CA MET A 86 -2.63 5.25 19.23
C MET A 86 -3.02 5.94 17.91
N ALA A 87 -3.95 6.90 17.95
CA ALA A 87 -4.32 7.67 16.76
C ALA A 87 -3.25 8.72 16.43
N LEU A 88 -2.71 9.42 17.42
CA LEU A 88 -1.66 10.43 17.25
C LEU A 88 -0.39 9.80 16.66
N ASP A 89 0.04 8.64 17.18
CA ASP A 89 1.22 7.89 16.72
C ASP A 89 1.10 7.46 15.26
N ARG A 90 -0.14 7.29 14.77
CA ARG A 90 -0.46 6.94 13.38
C ARG A 90 -0.79 8.17 12.52
N GLY A 91 -0.52 9.38 13.02
CA GLY A 91 -0.74 10.64 12.29
C GLY A 91 -2.22 10.95 12.02
N ILE A 92 -3.14 10.35 12.78
CA ILE A 92 -4.58 10.57 12.61
C ILE A 92 -4.99 11.84 13.36
N ARG A 93 -5.57 12.77 12.61
CA ARG A 93 -6.11 14.05 13.13
C ARG A 93 -7.60 14.24 12.84
N LYS A 94 -8.19 13.37 12.01
CA LYS A 94 -9.58 13.46 11.54
C LYS A 94 -10.28 12.12 11.76
N PHE A 95 -11.53 12.16 12.19
CA PHE A 95 -12.36 10.98 12.42
C PHE A 95 -13.65 11.08 11.59
N PRO A 96 -14.15 9.97 11.01
CA PRO A 96 -13.55 8.63 11.01
C PRO A 96 -12.27 8.55 10.14
N THR A 97 -11.37 7.61 10.46
CA THR A 97 -10.24 7.25 9.58
C THR A 97 -10.11 5.73 9.52
N PHE A 98 -9.86 5.20 8.33
CA PHE A 98 -9.64 3.79 8.07
C PHE A 98 -8.24 3.59 7.52
N LEU A 99 -7.43 2.77 8.18
CA LEU A 99 -6.10 2.40 7.74
C LEU A 99 -6.11 0.96 7.24
N PHE A 100 -5.58 0.72 6.05
CA PHE A 100 -5.49 -0.61 5.45
C PHE A 100 -4.10 -1.15 5.71
N TYR A 101 -3.99 -2.26 6.43
CA TYR A 101 -2.74 -2.94 6.73
C TYR A 101 -2.61 -4.27 5.98
N LYS A 102 -1.52 -4.47 5.26
CA LYS A 102 -1.20 -5.76 4.62
C LYS A 102 0.28 -6.06 4.81
N SER A 103 0.60 -7.28 5.21
CA SER A 103 1.99 -7.70 5.49
C SER A 103 2.72 -6.81 6.52
N GLY A 104 1.96 -6.22 7.46
CA GLY A 104 2.50 -5.37 8.52
C GLY A 104 2.74 -3.91 8.13
N GLU A 105 2.30 -3.48 6.94
CA GLU A 105 2.43 -2.10 6.47
C GLU A 105 1.08 -1.47 6.16
N GLU A 106 0.98 -0.16 6.37
CA GLU A 106 -0.13 0.63 5.86
C GLU A 106 -0.01 0.73 4.34
N VAL A 107 -0.97 0.14 3.62
CA VAL A 107 -1.02 0.11 2.15
C VAL A 107 -2.03 1.08 1.56
N ASP A 108 -2.95 1.60 2.38
CA ASP A 108 -3.95 2.58 1.97
C ASP A 108 -4.62 3.24 3.19
N LYS A 109 -5.31 4.36 2.95
CA LYS A 109 -6.09 5.08 3.97
C LYS A 109 -7.35 5.70 3.36
N VAL A 110 -8.41 5.78 4.16
CA VAL A 110 -9.61 6.59 3.88
C VAL A 110 -9.82 7.52 5.07
N VAL A 111 -10.03 8.80 4.80
CA VAL A 111 -10.25 9.83 5.84
C VAL A 111 -11.61 10.47 5.65
N GLY A 112 -12.39 10.55 6.73
CA GLY A 112 -13.75 11.10 6.71
C GLY A 112 -14.82 10.07 6.33
N VAL A 113 -16.06 10.54 6.21
CA VAL A 113 -17.26 9.71 5.95
C VAL A 113 -17.37 9.39 4.46
N ASP A 114 -16.34 8.76 3.89
CA ASP A 114 -16.33 8.32 2.48
C ASP A 114 -16.63 6.82 2.38
N ALA A 115 -17.92 6.50 2.45
CA ALA A 115 -18.42 5.13 2.32
C ALA A 115 -18.06 4.52 0.95
N PHE A 116 -18.13 5.31 -0.12
CA PHE A 116 -17.86 4.86 -1.48
C PHE A 116 -16.40 4.46 -1.65
N GLU A 117 -15.47 5.28 -1.16
CA GLU A 117 -14.04 4.97 -1.23
C GLU A 117 -13.70 3.73 -0.39
N LEU A 118 -14.29 3.60 0.80
CA LEU A 118 -14.15 2.42 1.65
C LEU A 118 -14.61 1.15 0.92
N GLU A 119 -15.84 1.12 0.40
CA GLU A 119 -16.41 -0.03 -0.32
C GLU A 119 -15.60 -0.40 -1.57
N ARG A 120 -15.01 0.58 -2.26
CA ARG A 120 -14.15 0.35 -3.43
C ARG A 120 -12.79 -0.24 -3.03
N LYS A 121 -12.19 0.22 -1.94
CA LYS A 121 -10.83 -0.17 -1.52
C LYS A 121 -10.78 -1.54 -0.83
N VAL A 122 -11.82 -1.97 -0.11
CA VAL A 122 -11.85 -3.31 0.51
C VAL A 122 -11.58 -4.44 -0.50
N PRO A 123 -12.35 -4.60 -1.60
CA PRO A 123 -12.10 -5.67 -2.57
C PRO A 123 -10.82 -5.50 -3.37
N LEU A 124 -10.30 -4.27 -3.51
CA LEU A 124 -9.02 -4.01 -4.16
C LEU A 124 -7.88 -4.66 -3.36
N HIS A 125 -7.88 -4.47 -2.05
CA HIS A 125 -6.80 -4.93 -1.17
C HIS A 125 -7.02 -6.33 -0.60
N SER A 126 -8.27 -6.82 -0.54
CA SER A 126 -8.62 -8.14 0.03
C SER A 126 -8.26 -9.32 -0.86
N ARG A 127 -7.89 -9.09 -2.13
CA ARG A 127 -7.47 -10.15 -3.05
C ARG A 127 -6.20 -10.82 -2.53
N LYS A 128 -6.21 -12.16 -2.52
CA LYS A 128 -5.00 -12.96 -2.26
C LYS A 128 -3.99 -12.63 -3.37
N GLN A 129 -2.79 -12.22 -2.99
CA GLN A 129 -1.64 -12.30 -3.89
C GLN A 129 -1.40 -13.79 -4.14
N THR A 130 -1.75 -14.28 -5.33
CA THR A 130 -1.40 -15.64 -5.75
C THR A 130 0.12 -15.76 -5.89
N GLN A 131 0.69 -16.94 -5.66
CA GLN A 131 2.13 -17.18 -5.84
C GLN A 131 2.61 -16.71 -7.23
N ALA A 132 1.84 -17.00 -8.27
CA ALA A 132 2.04 -16.52 -9.66
C ALA A 132 2.07 -14.97 -9.82
N ARG A 133 1.61 -14.20 -8.83
CA ARG A 133 1.66 -12.73 -8.83
C ARG A 133 2.86 -12.17 -8.06
N ARG A 134 3.42 -12.92 -7.11
CA ARG A 134 4.76 -12.63 -6.56
C ARG A 134 5.82 -12.79 -7.65
N ASP A 135 5.61 -13.74 -8.56
CA ASP A 135 6.46 -13.99 -9.73
C ASP A 135 6.40 -12.87 -10.80
N GLN A 136 5.52 -11.87 -10.63
CA GLN A 136 5.47 -10.69 -11.50
C GLN A 136 6.63 -9.71 -11.21
N VAL A 137 7.27 -9.84 -10.04
CA VAL A 137 8.54 -9.21 -9.72
C VAL A 137 9.66 -10.16 -10.10
N ILE A 138 10.41 -9.80 -11.13
CA ILE A 138 11.53 -10.59 -11.63
C ILE A 138 12.74 -10.30 -10.76
N VAL A 139 13.22 -11.30 -10.01
CA VAL A 139 14.47 -11.20 -9.27
C VAL A 139 15.63 -11.36 -10.26
N ILE A 140 16.58 -10.44 -10.18
CA ILE A 140 17.74 -10.36 -11.06
C ILE A 140 18.95 -10.86 -10.29
N HIS A 141 19.62 -11.86 -10.84
CA HIS A 141 20.77 -12.50 -10.22
C HIS A 141 22.11 -12.15 -10.89
N SER A 142 22.08 -11.48 -12.05
CA SER A 142 23.27 -11.05 -12.76
C SER A 142 23.06 -9.79 -13.60
N ALA A 143 24.15 -9.10 -13.94
CA ALA A 143 24.11 -7.93 -14.82
C ALA A 143 23.61 -8.25 -16.23
N SER A 144 23.99 -9.41 -16.78
CA SER A 144 23.54 -9.84 -18.11
C SER A 144 22.04 -10.15 -18.13
N GLU A 145 21.50 -10.72 -17.05
CA GLU A 145 20.05 -10.90 -16.91
C GLU A 145 19.33 -9.55 -16.85
N LEU A 146 19.87 -8.60 -16.07
CA LEU A 146 19.31 -7.26 -15.96
C LEU A 146 19.21 -6.56 -17.32
N GLU A 147 20.30 -6.56 -18.08
CA GLU A 147 20.37 -5.93 -19.40
C GLU A 147 19.36 -6.55 -20.37
N LYS A 148 19.27 -7.89 -20.40
CA LYS A 148 18.30 -8.61 -21.23
C LYS A 148 16.86 -8.20 -20.91
N ARG A 149 16.51 -8.10 -19.62
CA ARG A 149 15.16 -7.70 -19.18
C ARG A 149 14.85 -6.25 -19.51
N LEU A 150 15.81 -5.35 -19.35
CA LEU A 150 15.65 -3.93 -19.73
C LEU A 150 15.49 -3.77 -21.25
N GLN A 151 16.25 -4.53 -22.04
CA GLN A 151 16.12 -4.56 -23.49
C GLN A 151 14.76 -5.11 -23.94
N GLU A 152 14.28 -6.19 -23.32
CA GLU A 152 12.95 -6.76 -23.59
C GLU A 152 11.83 -5.77 -23.27
N ALA A 153 11.91 -5.08 -22.13
CA ALA A 153 10.95 -4.02 -21.77
C ALA A 153 10.96 -2.88 -22.80
N SER A 154 12.15 -2.46 -23.24
CA SER A 154 12.30 -1.46 -24.30
C SER A 154 11.65 -1.89 -25.61
N ARG A 155 11.96 -3.12 -26.09
CA ARG A 155 11.42 -3.69 -27.33
C ARG A 155 9.90 -3.77 -27.32
N THR A 156 9.32 -4.09 -26.15
CA THR A 156 7.87 -4.18 -25.96
C THR A 156 7.22 -2.85 -25.60
N SER A 157 7.96 -1.74 -25.64
CA SER A 157 7.49 -0.39 -25.26
C SER A 157 6.88 -0.34 -23.86
N ARG A 158 7.39 -1.16 -22.94
CA ARG A 158 6.97 -1.22 -21.53
C ARG A 158 7.89 -0.37 -20.68
N LEU A 159 7.31 0.24 -19.65
CA LEU A 159 8.08 0.82 -18.56
C LEU A 159 8.70 -0.32 -17.74
N ALA A 160 9.95 -0.18 -17.32
CA ALA A 160 10.55 -1.07 -16.35
C ALA A 160 10.88 -0.28 -15.08
N ILE A 161 10.65 -0.89 -13.91
CA ILE A 161 11.06 -0.34 -12.63
C ILE A 161 12.06 -1.31 -12.05
N LEU A 162 13.23 -0.81 -11.69
CA LEU A 162 14.30 -1.59 -11.09
C LEU A 162 14.47 -1.18 -9.63
N PHE A 163 14.24 -2.11 -8.74
CA PHE A 163 14.32 -1.94 -7.30
C PHE A 163 15.60 -2.58 -6.76
N PHE A 164 16.44 -1.77 -6.12
CA PHE A 164 17.59 -2.24 -5.36
C PHE A 164 17.31 -2.23 -3.85
N SER A 165 17.52 -3.38 -3.21
CA SER A 165 17.30 -3.58 -1.78
C SER A 165 18.57 -4.11 -1.09
N LYS A 166 18.80 -3.72 0.17
CA LYS A 166 19.57 -4.53 1.12
C LYS A 166 18.60 -5.47 1.88
N ALA A 167 19.02 -6.60 2.42
CA ALA A 167 18.08 -7.56 2.97
C ALA A 167 17.35 -7.00 4.20
N ARG A 168 16.01 -7.01 4.08
CA ARG A 168 14.97 -6.69 5.06
C ARG A 168 14.84 -5.20 5.44
N PRO A 169 13.59 -4.74 5.65
CA PRO A 169 12.44 -5.49 6.17
C PRO A 169 11.53 -6.08 5.08
N ARG A 170 10.82 -7.16 5.42
CA ARG A 170 9.77 -7.83 4.62
C ARG A 170 8.68 -6.86 4.08
N ARG A 171 8.65 -5.67 4.65
CA ARG A 171 7.95 -4.44 4.28
C ARG A 171 7.95 -4.18 2.76
N TYR A 172 9.10 -3.97 2.14
CA TYR A 172 9.18 -3.53 0.73
C TYR A 172 8.70 -4.55 -0.31
N ILE A 173 8.80 -5.85 0.00
CA ILE A 173 8.33 -6.91 -0.90
C ILE A 173 6.82 -6.77 -1.09
N SER A 174 6.09 -6.39 -0.04
CA SER A 174 4.63 -6.28 -0.08
C SER A 174 4.16 -5.05 -0.87
N LEU A 175 4.84 -3.91 -0.69
CA LEU A 175 4.59 -2.69 -1.46
C LEU A 175 4.89 -2.90 -2.94
N TYR A 176 6.08 -3.45 -3.24
CA TYR A 176 6.53 -3.63 -4.63
C TYR A 176 5.66 -4.63 -5.37
N ALA A 177 5.21 -5.71 -4.71
CA ALA A 177 4.20 -6.62 -5.25
C ALA A 177 2.85 -5.93 -5.48
N SER A 178 2.41 -5.04 -4.57
CA SER A 178 1.16 -4.30 -4.73
C SER A 178 1.20 -3.33 -5.92
N LEU A 179 2.35 -2.69 -6.16
CA LEU A 179 2.56 -1.86 -7.35
C LEU A 179 2.58 -2.70 -8.64
N ALA A 180 3.20 -3.89 -8.62
CA ALA A 180 3.16 -4.83 -9.74
C ALA A 180 1.71 -5.19 -10.11
N GLU A 181 0.89 -5.50 -9.11
CA GLU A 181 -0.54 -5.77 -9.31
C GLU A 181 -1.32 -4.57 -9.88
N LYS A 182 -1.01 -3.36 -9.40
CA LYS A 182 -1.66 -2.12 -9.86
C LYS A 182 -1.29 -1.77 -11.30
N TYR A 183 -0.06 -2.08 -11.72
CA TYR A 183 0.48 -1.71 -13.02
C TYR A 183 0.95 -2.95 -13.81
N PRO A 184 0.04 -3.83 -14.27
CA PRO A 184 0.40 -5.10 -14.92
C PRO A 184 1.13 -4.95 -16.26
N LYS A 185 1.11 -3.74 -16.86
CA LYS A 185 1.85 -3.40 -18.09
C LYS A 185 3.29 -2.93 -17.83
N VAL A 186 3.64 -2.67 -16.58
CA VAL A 186 5.01 -2.32 -16.16
C VAL A 186 5.77 -3.61 -15.87
N VAL A 187 7.08 -3.62 -16.11
CA VAL A 187 7.98 -4.72 -15.76
C VAL A 187 8.64 -4.36 -14.43
N PHE A 188 8.45 -5.18 -13.39
CA PHE A 188 9.03 -4.95 -12.07
C PHE A 188 10.23 -5.88 -11.89
N LEU A 189 11.41 -5.29 -11.67
CA LEU A 189 12.69 -5.97 -11.51
C LEU A 189 13.24 -5.71 -10.11
N LYS A 190 13.77 -6.73 -9.45
CA LYS A 190 14.41 -6.60 -8.13
C LYS A 190 15.85 -7.09 -8.18
N VAL A 191 16.77 -6.30 -7.66
CA VAL A 191 18.12 -6.74 -7.28
C VAL A 191 18.22 -6.69 -5.76
N ASP A 192 18.58 -7.82 -5.17
CA ASP A 192 18.92 -7.90 -3.76
C ASP A 192 20.43 -7.78 -3.64
N ILE A 193 20.93 -6.66 -3.10
CA ILE A 193 22.36 -6.35 -3.03
C ILE A 193 23.12 -7.36 -2.18
N GLU A 194 22.44 -7.95 -1.20
CA GLU A 194 23.05 -8.91 -0.28
C GLU A 194 22.90 -10.36 -0.79
N GLN A 195 22.34 -10.56 -2.00
CA GLN A 195 22.19 -11.89 -2.60
C GLN A 195 22.67 -11.91 -4.06
N GLY A 196 23.45 -12.95 -4.38
CA GLY A 196 23.89 -13.22 -5.75
C GLY A 196 25.22 -12.54 -6.12
N PRO A 197 25.93 -13.09 -7.12
CA PRO A 197 27.22 -12.57 -7.55
C PRO A 197 27.06 -11.20 -8.24
N ASN A 198 27.98 -10.26 -7.93
CA ASN A 198 28.07 -8.94 -8.57
C ASN A 198 26.85 -8.01 -8.40
N ALA A 199 25.96 -8.26 -7.43
CA ALA A 199 24.82 -7.38 -7.15
C ALA A 199 25.25 -5.97 -6.70
N GLU A 200 26.34 -5.89 -5.93
CA GLU A 200 26.98 -4.62 -5.56
C GLU A 200 27.51 -3.85 -6.77
N GLY A 201 28.17 -4.54 -7.71
CA GLY A 201 28.66 -3.93 -8.95
C GLY A 201 27.54 -3.27 -9.75
N MET A 202 26.39 -3.96 -9.90
CA MET A 202 25.22 -3.39 -10.57
C MET A 202 24.70 -2.10 -9.92
N ALA A 203 24.86 -1.96 -8.60
CA ALA A 203 24.49 -0.76 -7.85
C ALA A 203 25.50 0.38 -8.06
N VAL A 204 26.79 0.05 -8.01
CA VAL A 204 27.90 0.99 -8.25
C VAL A 204 27.80 1.59 -9.65
N ASP A 205 27.61 0.77 -10.68
CA ASP A 205 27.47 1.21 -12.08
C ASP A 205 26.33 2.22 -12.26
N ARG A 206 25.28 2.08 -11.45
CA ARG A 206 24.08 2.93 -11.45
C ARG A 206 24.13 4.04 -10.40
N ARG A 207 25.30 4.28 -9.79
CA ARG A 207 25.52 5.32 -8.77
C ARG A 207 24.50 5.24 -7.64
N ILE A 208 24.25 4.03 -7.15
CA ILE A 208 23.35 3.76 -6.04
C ILE A 208 24.16 3.61 -4.77
N SER A 209 24.02 4.58 -3.86
CA SER A 209 24.69 4.58 -2.54
C SER A 209 23.72 4.46 -1.37
N LYS A 210 22.41 4.55 -1.63
CA LYS A 210 21.34 4.49 -0.62
C LYS A 210 20.34 3.40 -1.00
N PHE A 211 19.81 2.71 0.02
CA PHE A 211 18.82 1.65 -0.16
C PHE A 211 17.64 1.87 0.80
N PRO A 212 16.39 1.60 0.37
CA PRO A 212 15.99 1.16 -0.98
C PRO A 212 16.16 2.27 -2.03
N THR A 213 16.39 1.89 -3.29
CA THR A 213 16.37 2.83 -4.44
C THR A 213 15.61 2.22 -5.59
N PHE A 214 14.78 3.02 -6.25
CA PHE A 214 14.00 2.65 -7.43
C PHE A 214 14.48 3.47 -8.63
N LEU A 215 14.76 2.80 -9.73
CA LEU A 215 15.06 3.42 -11.02
C LEU A 215 13.91 3.14 -11.99
N ILE A 216 13.47 4.16 -12.71
CA ILE A 216 12.43 4.05 -13.72
C ILE A 216 13.09 4.08 -15.09
N TYR A 217 12.87 3.04 -15.88
CA TYR A 217 13.38 2.91 -17.24
C TYR A 217 12.25 3.00 -18.28
N LYS A 218 12.48 3.77 -19.33
CA LYS A 218 11.59 3.90 -20.49
C LYS A 218 12.42 3.89 -21.77
N SER A 219 12.04 3.06 -22.73
CA SER A 219 12.78 2.92 -24.00
C SER A 219 14.28 2.63 -23.79
N GLY A 220 14.59 1.80 -22.79
CA GLY A 220 15.97 1.39 -22.45
C GLY A 220 16.80 2.43 -21.70
N LYS A 221 16.27 3.62 -21.41
CA LYS A 221 16.98 4.68 -20.68
C LYS A 221 16.40 4.88 -19.29
N GLU A 222 17.24 5.16 -18.31
CA GLU A 222 16.81 5.67 -17.01
C GLU A 222 16.20 7.06 -17.22
N VAL A 223 14.95 7.23 -16.79
CA VAL A 223 14.19 8.48 -16.95
C VAL A 223 13.84 9.13 -15.61
N ASP A 224 13.98 8.40 -14.50
CA ASP A 224 13.69 8.90 -13.16
C ASP A 224 14.30 7.98 -12.09
N LYS A 225 14.46 8.53 -10.88
CA LYS A 225 15.02 7.85 -9.72
C LYS A 225 14.27 8.29 -8.45
N VAL A 226 13.93 7.32 -7.61
CA VAL A 226 13.33 7.53 -6.29
C VAL A 226 14.24 6.88 -5.26
N VAL A 227 14.70 7.66 -4.27
CA VAL A 227 15.64 7.21 -3.25
C VAL A 227 14.92 7.14 -1.91
N GLY A 228 15.05 6.01 -1.21
CA GLY A 228 14.44 5.80 0.10
C GLY A 228 13.02 5.24 0.03
N VAL A 229 12.33 5.28 1.17
CA VAL A 229 11.07 4.58 1.45
C VAL A 229 9.84 5.37 0.97
N ASP A 230 9.97 6.21 -0.07
CA ASP A 230 8.85 6.99 -0.57
C ASP A 230 8.01 6.21 -1.60
N ALA A 231 7.26 5.25 -1.07
CA ALA A 231 6.25 4.47 -1.77
C ALA A 231 5.21 5.34 -2.51
N ILE A 232 4.87 6.48 -1.91
CA ILE A 232 3.86 7.41 -2.38
C ILE A 232 4.41 8.17 -3.60
N GLU A 233 5.67 8.59 -3.55
CA GLU A 233 6.34 9.21 -4.68
C GLU A 233 6.42 8.25 -5.88
N LEU A 234 6.77 6.98 -5.65
CA LEU A 234 6.82 5.99 -6.71
C LEU A 234 5.44 5.76 -7.35
N ASP A 235 4.38 5.61 -6.55
CA ASP A 235 3.01 5.45 -7.06
C ASP A 235 2.51 6.69 -7.83
N ARG A 236 2.98 7.89 -7.49
CA ARG A 236 2.70 9.13 -8.23
C ARG A 236 3.48 9.23 -9.54
N LYS A 237 4.74 8.77 -9.57
CA LYS A 237 5.63 8.87 -10.73
C LYS A 237 5.28 7.87 -11.83
N ILE A 238 4.86 6.66 -11.49
CA ILE A 238 4.54 5.61 -12.48
C ILE A 238 3.51 6.08 -13.52
N PRO A 239 2.34 6.64 -13.15
CA PRO A 239 1.37 7.17 -14.12
C PRO A 239 1.92 8.28 -15.02
N LEU A 240 2.82 9.13 -14.51
CA LEU A 240 3.42 10.22 -15.29
C LEU A 240 4.27 9.66 -16.44
N HIS A 241 5.01 8.59 -16.17
CA HIS A 241 5.85 7.92 -17.17
C HIS A 241 5.08 6.96 -18.07
N LEU A 242 3.92 6.46 -17.64
CA LEU A 242 3.01 5.67 -18.46
C LEU A 242 2.22 6.51 -19.48
N ARG A 243 1.99 7.80 -19.21
CA ARG A 243 1.32 8.69 -20.18
C ARG A 243 2.10 8.70 -21.49
N LYS A 244 1.39 8.47 -22.60
CA LYS A 244 1.94 8.63 -23.95
C LYS A 244 2.48 10.07 -24.04
N GLN A 245 3.64 10.25 -24.67
CA GLN A 245 4.06 11.56 -25.17
C GLN A 245 3.09 12.01 -26.28
N ALA A 246 1.85 12.31 -25.93
CA ALA A 246 0.86 12.85 -26.85
C ALA A 246 1.08 14.36 -27.07
N ARG A 247 1.88 15.04 -26.22
CA ARG A 247 2.07 16.49 -26.28
C ARG A 247 3.29 16.98 -27.08
N ARG A 248 4.19 16.11 -27.55
CA ARG A 248 5.36 16.55 -28.33
C ARG A 248 5.13 16.64 -29.84
N LYS A 249 4.06 16.04 -30.38
CA LYS A 249 3.72 16.17 -31.81
C LYS A 249 2.88 17.40 -32.15
N GLN A 250 2.17 17.98 -31.18
CA GLN A 250 1.35 19.18 -31.40
C GLN A 250 2.11 20.50 -31.21
N ALA A 251 3.27 20.48 -30.54
CA ALA A 251 4.15 21.64 -30.42
C ALA A 251 5.17 21.78 -31.57
N LYS A 252 5.35 20.72 -32.40
CA LYS A 252 6.20 20.77 -33.60
C LYS A 252 5.42 21.02 -34.90
N SER A 253 4.10 20.74 -34.92
CA SER A 253 3.26 21.07 -36.08
C SER A 253 2.75 22.52 -36.10
N LEU A 254 2.94 23.27 -35.00
CA LEU A 254 2.58 24.69 -34.91
C LEU A 254 3.79 25.62 -35.08
N SER A 255 5.03 25.09 -35.06
CA SER A 255 6.25 25.86 -35.35
C SER A 255 6.76 25.69 -36.78
N GLU A 256 6.12 24.84 -37.60
CA GLU A 256 6.39 24.71 -39.05
C GLU A 256 5.37 25.48 -39.90
N TYR A 257 4.51 26.30 -39.26
CA TYR A 257 3.49 27.12 -39.93
C TYR A 257 3.50 28.61 -39.52
N GLU A 258 4.50 29.05 -38.76
CA GLU A 258 4.75 30.48 -38.53
C GLU A 258 6.12 30.87 -39.10
N PHE A 259 6.06 31.42 -40.33
CA PHE A 259 7.08 32.16 -41.11
C PHE A 259 8.29 31.40 -41.67
#